data_AF-A0A8T5NGV4-F1
#
_entry.id   AF-A0A8T5NGV4-F1
#
_cell.length_a   1.000
_cell.length_b   1.000
_cell.length_c   1.000
_cell.angle_alpha   90.00
_cell.angle_beta   90.00
_cell.angle_gamma   90.00
#
_symmetry.space_group_name_H-M   'P 1'
#
loop_
_entity.id
_entity.type
_entity.pdbx_description
1 polymer ?
#
loop_
_entity_poly.entity_id
_entity_poly.type
_entity_poly.pdbx_seq_one_letter_code
_entity_poly.pdbx_strand_id
1 'polypeptide(L)'
;MVIVVGKNPAVFIHEREMIVSLEGSRFKNTPLSQITDVDGVGQLVRAIVSRGLQKLTELGIPFSISVSMERDAEDENWSYAFVKIMIDGKYSDMLQNEVIRYAYERVDPSDATKVLLVLENV
;
A
#
# COMPACT_ATOMS: atom_id res chain seq x y z
N MET A 1 -19.50 -11.41 -7.71
CA MET A 1 -18.71 -12.63 -7.97
C MET A 1 -17.25 -12.25 -7.85
N VAL A 2 -16.55 -12.71 -6.81
CA VAL A 2 -15.12 -12.40 -6.63
C VAL A 2 -14.35 -13.62 -7.09
N ILE A 3 -13.69 -13.52 -8.25
CA ILE A 3 -12.77 -14.55 -8.72
C ILE A 3 -11.45 -14.30 -7.99
N VAL A 4 -11.03 -15.30 -7.22
CA VAL A 4 -9.86 -15.23 -6.35
C VAL A 4 -8.71 -15.97 -7.04
N VAL A 5 -7.64 -15.26 -7.41
CA VAL A 5 -6.46 -15.85 -8.07
C VAL A 5 -5.22 -15.44 -7.30
N GLY A 6 -4.62 -16.36 -6.54
CA GLY A 6 -3.41 -16.13 -5.73
C GLY A 6 -3.36 -17.08 -4.54
N LYS A 7 -2.17 -17.42 -4.02
CA LYS A 7 -2.05 -18.32 -2.86
C LYS A 7 -2.52 -17.67 -1.55
N ASN A 8 -2.36 -16.34 -1.42
CA ASN A 8 -2.85 -15.53 -0.30
C ASN A 8 -3.37 -14.17 -0.81
N PRO A 9 -4.53 -14.14 -1.48
CA PRO A 9 -5.04 -12.91 -2.09
C PRO A 9 -5.52 -11.94 -1.02
N ALA A 10 -5.16 -10.67 -1.20
CA ALA A 10 -5.66 -9.56 -0.39
C ALA A 10 -6.60 -8.67 -1.21
N VAL A 11 -7.62 -8.15 -0.54
CA VAL A 11 -8.60 -7.19 -1.07
C VAL A 11 -8.66 -6.03 -0.10
N PHE A 12 -8.68 -4.81 -0.63
CA PHE A 12 -8.92 -3.62 0.19
C PHE A 12 -10.38 -3.19 0.10
N ILE A 13 -11.01 -2.99 1.26
CA ILE A 13 -12.38 -2.50 1.41
C ILE A 13 -12.31 -1.06 1.90
N HIS A 14 -12.49 -0.12 0.97
CA HIS A 14 -12.32 1.31 1.22
C HIS A 14 -13.31 1.83 2.28
N GLU A 15 -14.58 1.43 2.22
CA GLU A 15 -15.64 1.88 3.15
C GLU A 15 -15.38 1.47 4.60
N ARG A 16 -14.47 0.50 4.81
CA ARG A 16 -14.09 -0.01 6.13
C ARG A 16 -12.63 0.28 6.47
N GLU A 17 -11.89 0.94 5.58
CA GLU A 17 -10.43 1.11 5.65
C GLU A 17 -9.72 -0.18 6.09
N MET A 18 -10.05 -1.30 5.45
CA MET A 18 -9.67 -2.63 5.92
C MET A 18 -9.10 -3.49 4.79
N ILE A 19 -7.98 -4.16 5.07
CA ILE A 19 -7.41 -5.20 4.21
C ILE A 19 -7.95 -6.55 4.68
N VAL A 20 -8.50 -7.31 3.75
CA VAL A 20 -8.93 -8.69 3.98
C VAL A 20 -8.05 -9.61 3.16
N SER A 21 -7.35 -10.52 3.82
CA SER A 21 -6.55 -11.55 3.16
C SER A 21 -6.94 -12.95 3.60
N LEU A 22 -6.75 -13.93 2.72
CA LEU A 22 -6.85 -15.33 3.08
C LEU A 22 -5.47 -15.82 3.55
N GLU A 23 -5.39 -16.31 4.78
CA GLU A 23 -4.18 -16.92 5.34
C GLU A 23 -4.52 -18.37 5.74
N GLY A 24 -4.06 -19.33 4.94
CA GLY A 24 -4.40 -20.74 5.07
C GLY A 24 -5.89 -21.03 4.77
N SER A 25 -6.74 -21.08 5.80
CA SER A 25 -8.20 -21.29 5.68
C SER A 25 -9.02 -20.31 6.53
N ARG A 26 -8.40 -19.22 6.99
CA ARG A 26 -9.07 -18.17 7.76
C ARG A 26 -8.87 -16.82 7.08
N PHE A 27 -9.87 -15.97 7.18
CA PHE A 27 -9.74 -14.57 6.78
C PHE A 27 -9.03 -13.80 7.88
N LYS A 28 -8.00 -13.05 7.50
CA LYS A 28 -7.37 -12.06 8.34
C LYS A 28 -7.86 -10.68 7.93
N ASN A 29 -8.37 -9.95 8.90
CA ASN A 29 -8.84 -8.58 8.73
C ASN A 29 -7.84 -7.66 9.41
N THR A 30 -7.17 -6.83 8.64
CA THR A 30 -6.19 -5.85 9.14
C THR A 30 -6.74 -4.46 8.86
N PRO A 31 -7.18 -3.70 9.88
CA PRO A 31 -7.48 -2.29 9.72
C PRO A 31 -6.25 -1.54 9.20
N LEU A 32 -6.45 -0.63 8.26
CA LEU A 32 -5.37 0.20 7.72
C LEU A 32 -4.69 1.04 8.80
N SER A 33 -5.45 1.41 9.84
CA SER A 33 -4.94 2.10 11.01
C SER A 33 -3.88 1.32 11.80
N GLN A 34 -3.96 -0.01 11.81
CA GLN A 34 -2.94 -0.85 12.45
C GLN A 34 -1.64 -0.92 11.63
N ILE A 35 -1.71 -0.58 10.36
CA ILE A 35 -0.56 -0.56 9.44
C ILE A 35 0.16 0.79 9.53
N THR A 36 -0.52 1.84 10.02
CA THR A 36 -0.07 3.22 9.86
C THR A 36 -0.53 4.11 11.02
N ASP A 37 0.29 4.23 12.07
CA ASP A 37 0.12 5.30 13.07
C ASP A 37 1.46 5.66 13.70
N VAL A 38 2.23 6.54 13.04
CA VAL A 38 3.56 6.96 13.50
C VAL A 38 3.83 8.42 13.12
N ASP A 39 4.33 9.21 14.08
CA ASP A 39 4.91 10.55 13.95
C ASP A 39 4.11 11.61 13.15
N GLY A 40 2.78 11.57 13.23
CA GLY A 40 1.91 12.61 12.67
C GLY A 40 1.73 12.58 11.15
N VAL A 41 2.43 11.69 10.44
CA VAL A 41 2.24 11.43 8.99
C VAL A 41 1.23 10.32 8.72
N GLY A 42 0.66 9.69 9.76
CA GLY A 42 -0.25 8.55 9.64
C GLY A 42 -1.43 8.78 8.68
N GLN A 43 -2.08 9.94 8.72
CA GLN A 43 -3.20 10.24 7.81
C GLN A 43 -2.78 10.28 6.34
N LEU A 44 -1.60 10.85 6.07
CA LEU A 44 -1.04 10.92 4.72
C LEU A 44 -0.69 9.53 4.19
N VAL A 45 -0.01 8.72 5.00
CA VAL A 45 0.33 7.34 4.63
C VAL A 45 -0.94 6.53 4.38
N ARG A 46 -1.95 6.65 5.25
CA ARG A 46 -3.27 6.00 5.04
C ARG A 46 -3.90 6.39 3.72
N ALA A 47 -3.89 7.68 3.37
CA ALA A 47 -4.48 8.14 2.11
C ALA A 47 -3.75 7.57 0.89
N ILE A 48 -2.41 7.61 0.87
CA ILE A 48 -1.59 7.08 -0.23
C ILE A 48 -1.77 5.56 -0.35
N VAL A 49 -1.64 4.84 0.76
CA VAL A 49 -1.79 3.39 0.80
C VAL A 49 -3.21 2.99 0.39
N SER A 50 -4.24 3.59 0.97
CA SER A 50 -5.64 3.29 0.63
C SER A 50 -5.89 3.42 -0.87
N ARG A 51 -5.40 4.48 -1.51
CA ARG A 51 -5.57 4.67 -2.96
C ARG A 51 -4.81 3.64 -3.78
N GLY A 52 -3.55 3.35 -3.42
CA GLY A 52 -2.77 2.32 -4.09
C GLY A 52 -3.44 0.94 -4.00
N LEU A 53 -3.90 0.56 -2.81
CA LEU A 53 -4.58 -0.72 -2.58
C LEU A 53 -5.95 -0.79 -3.26
N GLN A 54 -6.70 0.32 -3.28
CA GLN A 54 -7.94 0.42 -4.03
C GLN A 54 -7.69 0.15 -5.52
N LYS A 55 -6.69 0.81 -6.11
CA LYS A 55 -6.36 0.61 -7.52
C LYS A 55 -5.93 -0.82 -7.84
N LEU A 56 -5.12 -1.44 -6.99
CA LEU A 56 -4.75 -2.86 -7.14
C LEU A 56 -5.97 -3.78 -7.06
N THR A 57 -6.88 -3.49 -6.12
CA THR A 57 -8.15 -4.24 -5.98
C THR A 57 -9.04 -4.08 -7.21
N GLU A 58 -9.18 -2.88 -7.75
CA GLU A 58 -9.92 -2.60 -8.99
C GLU A 58 -9.34 -3.36 -10.20
N LEU A 59 -8.01 -3.49 -10.25
CA LEU A 59 -7.30 -4.24 -11.28
C LEU A 59 -7.34 -5.76 -11.06
N GLY A 60 -7.92 -6.24 -9.95
CA GLY A 60 -7.95 -7.66 -9.60
C GLY A 60 -6.58 -8.25 -9.26
N ILE A 61 -5.64 -7.39 -8.85
CA ILE A 61 -4.25 -7.75 -8.62
C ILE A 61 -4.06 -8.13 -7.14
N PRO A 62 -3.56 -9.34 -6.83
CA PRO A 62 -3.26 -9.72 -5.46
C PRO A 62 -2.01 -9.00 -4.96
N PHE A 63 -2.04 -8.59 -3.70
CA PHE A 63 -0.95 -7.86 -3.08
C PHE A 63 -0.75 -8.26 -1.62
N SER A 64 0.40 -7.88 -1.07
CA SER A 64 0.70 -7.84 0.35
C SER A 64 1.47 -6.54 0.65
N ILE A 65 1.42 -6.07 1.89
CA ILE A 65 1.94 -4.77 2.26
C ILE A 65 2.81 -4.86 3.53
N SER A 66 3.88 -4.10 3.53
CA SER A 66 4.75 -3.82 4.65
C SER A 66 4.94 -2.31 4.76
N VAL A 67 4.93 -1.79 5.98
CA VAL A 67 5.21 -0.38 6.25
C VAL A 67 6.25 -0.29 7.36
N SER A 68 7.27 0.53 7.13
CA SER A 68 8.32 0.83 8.10
C SER A 68 8.66 2.32 8.06
N MET A 69 9.26 2.83 9.14
CA MET A 69 9.88 4.15 9.12
C MET A 69 11.35 3.99 8.78
N GLU A 70 11.83 4.80 7.86
CA GLU A 70 13.25 4.90 7.56
C GLU A 70 13.73 6.32 7.85
N ARG A 71 14.98 6.41 8.29
CA ARG A 71 15.68 7.68 8.40
C ARG A 71 16.40 7.90 7.09
N ASP A 72 16.44 9.15 6.67
CA ASP A 72 17.27 9.50 5.53
C ASP A 72 18.74 9.23 5.86
N ALA A 73 19.47 8.73 4.86
CA ALA A 73 20.87 8.35 5.02
C ALA A 73 21.79 9.57 5.10
N GLU A 74 21.35 10.72 4.59
CA GLU A 74 22.10 11.98 4.55
C GLU A 74 21.66 12.96 5.65
N ASP A 75 20.39 12.89 6.09
CA ASP A 75 19.84 13.69 7.19
C ASP A 75 19.13 12.82 8.26
N GLU A 76 19.83 12.53 9.36
CA GLU A 76 19.30 11.73 10.47
C GLU A 76 18.09 12.36 11.19
N ASN A 77 17.84 13.66 11.00
CA ASN A 77 16.67 14.35 11.56
C ASN A 77 15.46 14.25 10.64
N TRP A 78 15.66 13.79 9.40
CA TRP A 78 14.59 13.57 8.45
C TRP A 78 14.17 12.09 8.45
N SER A 79 12.87 11.86 8.58
CA SER A 79 12.29 10.52 8.56
C SER A 79 11.14 10.48 7.57
N TYR A 80 10.97 9.33 6.94
CA TYR A 80 9.92 9.10 5.96
C TYR A 80 9.30 7.72 6.19
N ALA A 81 8.04 7.61 5.77
CA ALA A 81 7.35 6.32 5.77
C ALA A 81 7.76 5.54 4.52
N PHE A 82 8.41 4.40 4.70
CA PHE A 82 8.68 3.45 3.64
C PHE A 82 7.52 2.46 3.55
N VAL A 83 6.81 2.49 2.43
CA VAL A 83 5.67 1.61 2.14
C VAL A 83 6.06 0.67 1.02
N LYS A 84 6.12 -0.61 1.32
CA LYS A 84 6.42 -1.66 0.35
C LYS A 84 5.17 -2.49 0.07
N ILE A 85 4.70 -2.48 -1.17
CA ILE A 85 3.61 -3.33 -1.65
C ILE A 85 4.20 -4.42 -2.54
N MET A 86 4.14 -5.67 -2.08
CA MET A 86 4.55 -6.83 -2.87
C MET A 86 3.34 -7.32 -3.68
N ILE A 87 3.48 -7.36 -4.99
CA ILE A 87 2.45 -7.77 -5.93
C ILE A 87 2.73 -9.19 -6.41
N ASP A 88 1.75 -10.10 -6.26
CA ASP A 88 1.89 -11.50 -6.70
C ASP A 88 1.71 -11.58 -8.24
N GLY A 89 2.82 -11.74 -8.96
CA GLY A 89 2.84 -11.87 -10.42
C GLY A 89 3.79 -10.91 -11.14
N LYS A 90 3.93 -11.13 -12.45
CA LYS A 90 4.78 -10.31 -13.33
C LYS A 90 3.96 -9.22 -14.00
N TYR A 91 3.89 -8.06 -13.37
CA TYR A 91 3.27 -6.86 -13.95
C TYR A 91 4.31 -5.96 -14.60
N SER A 92 3.91 -5.24 -15.64
CA SER A 92 4.77 -4.28 -16.31
C SER A 92 4.99 -3.04 -15.45
N ASP A 93 6.14 -2.39 -15.64
CA ASP A 93 6.46 -1.11 -14.99
C ASP A 93 5.40 -0.03 -15.30
N MET A 94 4.76 -0.11 -16.47
CA MET A 94 3.66 0.78 -16.83
C MET A 94 2.47 0.66 -15.85
N LEU A 95 2.12 -0.55 -15.44
CA LEU A 95 1.04 -0.79 -14.49
C LEU A 95 1.44 -0.33 -13.09
N GLN A 96 2.68 -0.59 -12.66
CA GLN A 96 3.19 -0.10 -11.38
C GLN A 96 3.17 1.43 -11.32
N ASN A 97 3.62 2.10 -12.38
CA ASN A 97 3.57 3.56 -12.49
C ASN A 97 2.14 4.11 -12.47
N GLU A 98 1.17 3.39 -13.07
CA GLU A 98 -0.24 3.77 -12.98
C GLU A 98 -0.75 3.73 -11.54
N VAL A 99 -0.42 2.67 -10.79
CA VAL A 99 -0.79 2.52 -9.38
C VAL A 99 -0.14 3.60 -8.52
N ILE A 100 1.16 3.87 -8.70
CA ILE A 100 1.88 4.95 -7.99
C ILE A 100 1.23 6.29 -8.31
N ARG A 101 1.04 6.61 -9.59
CA ARG A 101 0.42 7.87 -9.99
C ARG A 101 -0.94 8.07 -9.34
N TYR A 102 -1.77 7.03 -9.32
CA TYR A 102 -3.09 7.08 -8.69
C TYR A 102 -2.99 7.28 -7.17
N ALA A 103 -2.03 6.62 -6.50
CA ALA A 103 -1.82 6.78 -5.07
C ALA A 103 -1.51 8.24 -4.66
N TYR A 104 -0.72 8.95 -5.49
CA TYR A 104 -0.28 10.33 -5.22
C TYR A 104 -1.13 11.43 -5.90
N GLU A 105 -2.14 11.11 -6.72
CA GLU A 105 -2.86 12.08 -7.58
C GLU A 105 -3.44 13.31 -6.86
N ARG A 106 -3.72 13.20 -5.55
CA ARG A 106 -4.23 14.32 -4.72
C ARG A 106 -3.41 14.49 -3.44
N VAL A 107 -2.10 14.39 -3.56
CA VAL A 107 -1.16 14.61 -2.46
C VAL A 107 -0.30 15.81 -2.81
N ASP A 108 -0.19 16.76 -1.88
CA ASP A 108 0.69 17.91 -2.07
C ASP A 108 2.15 17.46 -2.21
N PRO A 109 2.94 18.01 -3.15
CA PRO A 109 4.32 17.58 -3.38
C PRO A 109 5.21 17.63 -2.13
N SER A 110 4.99 18.60 -1.24
CA SER A 110 5.74 18.72 0.03
C SER A 110 5.43 17.61 1.04
N ASP A 111 4.25 17.02 0.93
CA ASP A 111 3.84 15.88 1.75
C ASP A 111 4.22 14.57 1.07
N ALA A 112 4.16 14.50 -0.26
CA ALA A 112 4.56 13.32 -1.03
C ALA A 112 5.99 12.86 -0.72
N THR A 113 6.91 13.78 -0.41
CA THR A 113 8.30 13.44 -0.06
C THR A 113 8.43 12.66 1.26
N LYS A 114 7.43 12.73 2.14
CA LYS A 114 7.43 12.04 3.44
C LYS A 114 7.05 10.56 3.33
N VAL A 115 6.68 10.09 2.13
CA VAL A 115 6.25 8.71 1.90
C VAL A 115 6.94 8.17 0.66
N LEU A 116 7.74 7.12 0.84
CA LEU A 116 8.34 6.37 -0.25
C LEU A 116 7.51 5.11 -0.50
N LEU A 117 6.73 5.10 -1.59
CA LEU A 117 5.96 3.95 -2.03
C LEU A 117 6.75 3.12 -3.05
N VAL A 118 6.97 1.84 -2.74
CA VAL A 118 7.61 0.87 -3.63
C VAL A 118 6.64 -0.25 -3.93
N LEU A 119 6.48 -0.57 -5.22
CA LEU A 119 5.78 -1.76 -5.69
C LEU A 119 6.82 -2.76 -6.18
N GLU A 120 6.79 -3.97 -5.65
CA GLU A 120 7.73 -5.04 -6.01
C GLU A 120 6.96 -6.26 -6.51
N ASN A 121 7.33 -6.78 -7.68
CA ASN A 121 6.79 -8.04 -8.18
C ASN A 121 7.43 -9.21 -7.42
N VAL A 122 6.63 -10.14 -6.89
CA VAL A 122 7.08 -11.37 -6.21
C VAL A 122 6.61 -12.64 -6.92
#